data_AF-A0A7C5NLG1-F1
#
_entry.id   AF-A0A7C5NLG1-F1
#
_cell.length_a   1.000
_cell.length_b   1.000
_cell.length_c   1.000
_cell.angle_alpha   90.00
_cell.angle_beta   90.00
_cell.angle_gamma   90.00
#
_symmetry.space_group_name_H-M   'P 1'
#
loop_
_entity.id
_entity.type
_entity.pdbx_description
1 polymer ?
#
loop_
_entity_poly.entity_id
_entity_poly.type
_entity_poly.pdbx_seq_one_letter_code
_entity_poly.pdbx_strand_id
1 'polypeptide(L)'
;MADRNAYAALACLSWLSWDRACLPELTQPPGNLPDDWLDIVNCPVTDEELSDLDNCVRRGVPFGNETWAKHFAAKHGLESTLRPKGRPRKHEM
;
A
#
# COMPACT_ATOMS: atom_id res chain seq x y z
N MET A 1 -9.73 29.43 -15.05
CA MET A 1 -9.38 28.16 -15.75
C MET A 1 -7.96 27.80 -15.37
N ALA A 2 -7.77 26.56 -14.90
CA ALA A 2 -6.53 25.90 -14.46
C ALA A 2 -5.95 26.35 -13.09
N ASP A 3 -6.57 25.79 -12.05
CA ASP A 3 -6.08 25.61 -10.68
C ASP A 3 -4.92 24.62 -10.57
N ARG A 4 -4.19 24.72 -9.44
CA ARG A 4 -3.47 23.64 -8.72
C ARG A 4 -2.26 22.98 -9.41
N ASN A 5 -1.08 23.61 -9.31
CA ASN A 5 0.09 22.99 -8.66
C ASN A 5 1.34 23.90 -8.59
N ALA A 6 1.18 25.14 -8.11
CA ALA A 6 2.32 25.99 -7.76
C ALA A 6 3.18 25.43 -6.59
N TYR A 7 2.78 24.31 -5.97
CA TYR A 7 3.48 23.67 -4.85
C TYR A 7 4.47 22.56 -5.24
N ALA A 8 4.57 22.17 -6.52
CA ALA A 8 5.47 21.09 -6.94
C ALA A 8 6.93 21.53 -7.14
N ALA A 9 7.20 22.82 -7.37
CA ALA A 9 8.56 23.30 -7.68
C ALA A 9 9.39 23.65 -6.44
N LEU A 10 8.77 24.05 -5.32
CA LEU A 10 9.50 24.49 -4.12
C LEU A 10 9.79 23.36 -3.11
N ALA A 11 9.14 22.20 -3.25
CA ALA A 11 9.51 20.99 -2.48
C ALA A 11 10.63 20.17 -3.15
N CYS A 12 10.95 20.45 -4.42
CA CYS A 12 11.90 19.65 -5.20
C CYS A 12 13.38 19.94 -4.84
N LEU A 13 13.68 21.08 -4.22
CA LEU A 13 15.05 21.45 -3.82
C LEU A 13 15.42 21.04 -2.38
N SER A 14 14.48 20.57 -1.54
CA SER A 14 14.83 19.96 -0.25
C SER A 14 15.13 18.46 -0.35
N TRP A 15 14.59 17.78 -1.37
CA TRP A 15 14.86 16.37 -1.67
C TRP A 15 16.24 16.14 -2.28
N LEU A 16 16.84 17.17 -2.87
CA LEU A 16 18.23 17.16 -3.38
C LEU A 16 19.27 17.55 -2.32
N SER A 17 18.87 17.74 -1.06
CA SER A 17 19.78 17.85 0.09
C SER A 17 19.98 16.51 0.81
N TRP A 18 19.52 15.40 0.24
CA TRP A 18 20.05 14.07 0.54
C TRP A 18 21.51 14.02 0.09
N ASP A 19 22.35 14.68 0.86
CA ASP A 19 23.78 14.53 0.78
C ASP A 19 24.07 13.04 0.99
N ARG A 20 24.72 12.41 0.00
CA ARG A 20 25.02 10.97 -0.01
C ARG A 20 25.88 10.54 1.20
N ALA A 21 26.40 11.52 1.94
CA ALA A 21 27.16 11.40 3.18
C ALA A 21 26.32 11.02 4.41
N CYS A 22 25.00 11.15 4.39
CA CYS A 22 24.12 10.83 5.54
C CYS A 22 23.19 9.62 5.30
N LEU A 23 23.57 8.68 4.44
CA LEU A 23 22.86 7.40 4.39
C LEU A 23 23.04 6.70 5.76
N PRO A 24 21.96 6.49 6.53
CA PRO A 24 22.08 5.75 7.77
C PRO A 24 22.61 4.35 7.48
N GLU A 25 23.47 3.83 8.35
CA GLU A 25 23.94 2.45 8.25
C GLU A 25 22.72 1.54 8.34
N LEU A 26 22.40 0.86 7.23
CA LEU A 26 21.26 -0.04 7.18
C LEU A 26 21.61 -1.29 7.98
N THR A 27 20.77 -1.63 8.96
CA THR A 27 20.88 -2.89 9.67
C THR A 27 20.76 -4.05 8.68
N GLN A 28 21.55 -5.09 8.89
CA GLN A 28 21.46 -6.33 8.11
C GLN A 28 20.04 -6.92 8.22
N PRO A 29 19.50 -7.51 7.13
CA PRO A 29 18.18 -8.12 7.16
C PRO A 29 18.15 -9.27 8.18
N PRO A 30 16.99 -9.54 8.81
CA PRO A 30 16.87 -10.58 9.85
C PRO A 30 17.03 -12.01 9.32
N GLY A 31 17.18 -12.19 8.01
CA GLY A 31 17.41 -13.48 7.36
C GLY A 31 17.97 -13.29 5.95
N ASN A 32 18.29 -14.40 5.29
CA ASN A 32 18.78 -14.37 3.92
C ASN A 32 17.69 -13.87 2.97
N LEU A 33 18.05 -12.91 2.13
CA LEU A 33 17.20 -12.46 1.02
C LEU A 33 17.31 -13.46 -0.14
N PRO A 34 16.27 -13.59 -0.98
CA PRO A 34 16.37 -14.33 -2.24
C PRO A 34 17.48 -13.77 -3.15
N ASP A 35 18.07 -14.62 -3.99
CA ASP A 35 19.14 -14.22 -4.92
C ASP A 35 18.65 -13.16 -5.93
N ASP A 36 17.37 -13.17 -6.26
CA ASP A 36 16.66 -12.26 -7.16
C ASP A 36 15.94 -11.10 -6.43
N TRP A 37 16.31 -10.81 -5.17
CA TRP A 37 15.66 -9.77 -4.37
C TRP A 37 15.58 -8.40 -5.06
N LEU A 38 16.65 -7.98 -5.74
CA LEU A 38 16.67 -6.71 -6.46
C LEU A 38 15.66 -6.67 -7.60
N ASP A 39 15.43 -7.78 -8.29
CA ASP A 39 14.46 -7.85 -9.37
C ASP A 39 13.04 -7.81 -8.81
N ILE A 40 12.79 -8.48 -7.68
CA ILE A 40 11.49 -8.47 -6.98
C ILE A 40 11.12 -7.04 -6.56
N VAL A 41 12.02 -6.31 -5.90
CA VAL A 41 11.70 -4.96 -5.38
C VAL A 41 11.62 -3.88 -6.46
N ASN A 42 12.32 -4.06 -7.58
CA ASN A 42 12.27 -3.13 -8.71
C ASN A 42 11.20 -3.51 -9.74
N CYS A 43 10.52 -4.64 -9.57
CA CYS A 43 9.40 -5.02 -10.42
C CYS A 43 8.30 -3.95 -10.32
N PRO A 44 7.81 -3.41 -11.45
CA PRO A 44 6.73 -2.45 -11.43
C PRO A 44 5.45 -3.11 -10.93
N VAL A 45 4.80 -2.46 -9.96
CA VAL A 45 3.49 -2.86 -9.44
C VAL A 45 2.43 -2.59 -10.51
N THR A 46 1.48 -3.52 -10.71
CA THR A 46 0.42 -3.32 -11.71
C THR A 46 -0.66 -2.35 -11.23
N ASP A 47 -1.45 -1.81 -12.15
CA ASP A 47 -2.57 -0.92 -11.82
C ASP A 47 -3.63 -1.61 -10.94
N GLU A 48 -3.86 -2.91 -11.16
CA GLU A 48 -4.76 -3.72 -10.34
C GLU A 48 -4.25 -3.85 -8.90
N GLU A 49 -2.96 -4.16 -8.73
CA GLU A 49 -2.33 -4.27 -7.40
C GLU A 49 -2.34 -2.92 -6.66
N LEU A 50 -2.10 -1.82 -7.37
CA LEU A 50 -2.21 -0.47 -6.81
C LEU A 50 -3.64 -0.15 -6.36
N SER A 51 -4.64 -0.53 -7.16
CA SER A 51 -6.05 -0.37 -6.78
C SER A 51 -6.41 -1.20 -5.54
N ASP A 52 -5.90 -2.43 -5.44
CA ASP A 52 -6.10 -3.28 -4.27
C ASP A 52 -5.44 -2.69 -3.01
N LEU A 53 -4.24 -2.13 -3.14
CA LEU A 53 -3.56 -1.43 -2.05
C LEU A 53 -4.32 -0.16 -1.62
N ASP A 54 -4.81 0.66 -2.56
CA ASP A 54 -5.66 1.82 -2.23
C ASP A 54 -6.91 1.39 -1.45
N ASN A 55 -7.54 0.30 -1.89
CA ASN A 55 -8.69 -0.28 -1.20
C ASN A 55 -8.34 -0.76 0.22
N CYS A 56 -7.18 -1.42 0.40
CA CYS A 56 -6.69 -1.85 1.72
C CYS A 56 -6.46 -0.65 2.64
N VAL A 57 -5.81 0.41 2.15
CA VAL A 57 -5.57 1.64 2.93
C VAL A 57 -6.89 2.33 3.30
N ARG A 58 -7.82 2.43 2.36
CA ARG A 58 -9.08 3.17 2.58
C ARG A 58 -10.10 2.42 3.43
N ARG A 59 -10.12 1.09 3.37
CA ARG A 59 -11.09 0.26 4.11
C ARG A 59 -10.52 -0.45 5.32
N GLY A 60 -9.19 -0.55 5.44
CA GLY A 60 -8.55 -1.42 6.43
C GLY A 60 -8.73 -2.90 6.12
N VAL A 61 -8.96 -3.25 4.84
CA VAL A 61 -9.02 -4.66 4.41
C VAL A 61 -7.60 -5.25 4.45
N PRO A 62 -7.41 -6.49 4.94
CA PRO A 62 -6.13 -7.16 4.87
C PRO A 62 -5.69 -7.38 3.40
N PHE A 63 -4.46 -7.02 3.06
CA PHE A 63 -3.89 -7.21 1.72
C PHE A 63 -3.43 -8.65 1.50
N GLY A 64 -3.82 -9.26 0.39
CA GLY A 64 -3.43 -10.63 0.02
C GLY A 64 -4.57 -11.39 -0.65
N ASN A 65 -4.41 -12.70 -0.79
CA ASN A 65 -5.45 -13.53 -1.40
C ASN A 65 -6.75 -13.53 -0.57
N GLU A 66 -7.88 -13.73 -1.24
CA GLU A 66 -9.20 -13.63 -0.62
C GLU A 66 -9.41 -14.63 0.54
N THR A 67 -8.90 -15.86 0.41
CA THR A 67 -9.00 -16.89 1.45
C THR A 67 -8.26 -16.48 2.72
N TRP A 68 -7.05 -15.93 2.56
CA TRP A 68 -6.23 -15.42 3.65
C TRP A 68 -6.86 -14.17 4.26
N ALA A 69 -7.35 -13.24 3.46
CA ALA A 69 -7.99 -12.03 3.94
C ALA A 69 -9.24 -12.35 4.78
N LYS A 70 -10.07 -13.31 4.35
CA LYS A 70 -11.22 -13.82 5.13
C LYS A 70 -10.79 -14.45 6.45
N HIS A 71 -9.78 -15.32 6.42
CA HIS A 71 -9.28 -15.99 7.61
C HIS A 71 -8.66 -15.00 8.61
N PHE A 72 -7.84 -14.06 8.13
CA PHE A 72 -7.23 -13.01 8.94
C PHE A 72 -8.30 -12.10 9.54
N ALA A 73 -9.28 -11.69 8.73
CA ALA A 73 -10.38 -10.86 9.21
C ALA A 73 -11.20 -11.56 10.29
N ALA A 74 -11.51 -12.85 10.12
CA ALA A 74 -12.21 -13.65 11.13
C ALA A 74 -11.41 -13.78 12.42
N LYS A 75 -10.09 -14.01 12.31
CA LYS A 75 -9.20 -14.16 13.46
C LYS A 75 -9.06 -12.86 14.27
N HIS A 76 -9.12 -11.70 13.61
CA HIS A 76 -8.85 -10.40 14.21
C HIS A 76 -10.09 -9.49 14.37
N GLY A 77 -11.30 -9.98 14.08
CA GLY A 77 -12.53 -9.20 14.21
C GLY A 77 -12.67 -8.08 13.18
N LEU A 78 -12.08 -8.24 11.99
CA LEU A 78 -12.06 -7.24 10.90
C LEU A 78 -13.07 -7.56 9.80
N GLU A 79 -14.04 -8.45 10.02
CA GLU A 79 -14.99 -8.88 8.99
C GLU A 79 -15.88 -7.74 8.49
N SER A 80 -16.06 -6.69 9.31
CA SER A 80 -16.72 -5.45 8.91
C SER A 80 -15.99 -4.73 7.78
N THR A 81 -14.65 -4.83 7.74
CA THR A 81 -13.82 -4.20 6.70
C THR A 81 -14.06 -4.85 5.34
N LEU A 82 -14.46 -6.13 5.29
CA LEU A 82 -14.75 -6.90 4.07
C LEU A 82 -16.17 -6.65 3.52
N ARG A 83 -17.12 -6.27 4.36
CA ARG A 83 -18.51 -6.03 3.96
C ARG A 83 -18.66 -4.71 3.18
N PRO A 84 -19.61 -4.61 2.25
CA PRO A 84 -19.92 -3.35 1.57
C PRO A 84 -20.26 -2.26 2.58
N LYS A 85 -19.72 -1.05 2.36
CA LYS A 85 -20.02 0.11 3.21
C LYS A 85 -21.46 0.57 3.00
N GLY A 86 -22.14 0.87 4.11
CA GLY A 86 -23.47 1.47 4.11
C GLY A 86 -24.57 0.49 4.47
N ARG A 87 -25.81 0.92 4.24
CA ARG A 87 -26.99 0.12 4.58
C ARG A 87 -27.03 -1.14 3.70
N PRO A 88 -27.27 -2.32 4.27
CA PRO A 88 -27.54 -3.53 3.49
C PRO A 88 -28.65 -3.27 2.46
N ARG A 89 -28.44 -3.75 1.23
CA ARG A 89 -29.45 -3.61 0.17
C ARG A 89 -30.69 -4.41 0.57
N LYS A 90 -31.88 -3.85 0.33
CA LYS A 90 -33.11 -4.65 0.41
C LYS A 90 -33.00 -5.72 -0.67
N HIS A 91 -33.13 -6.99 -0.28
CA HIS A 91 -33.43 -8.04 -1.24
C HIS A 91 -34.82 -7.74 -1.80
N GLU A 92 -34.95 -7.65 -3.12
CA GLU A 92 -36.26 -7.80 -3.74
C GLU A 92 -36.66 -9.27 -3.53
N MET A 93 -37.79 -9.46 -2.84
CA MET A 93 -38.44 -10.76 -2.68
C MET A 93 -39.33 -11.01 -3.89
#